data_AF-A0A7V6G0H3-F1
#
_entry.id   AF-A0A7V6G0H3-F1
#
_cell.length_a   1.000
_cell.length_b   1.000
_cell.length_c   1.000
_cell.angle_alpha   90.00
_cell.angle_beta   90.00
_cell.angle_gamma   90.00
#
_symmetry.space_group_name_H-M   'P 1'
#
loop_
_entity.id
_entity.type
_entity.pdbx_description
1 polymer ?
#
loop_
_entity_poly.entity_id
_entity_poly.type
_entity_poly.pdbx_seq_one_letter_code
_entity_poly.pdbx_strand_id
1 'polypeptide(L)' 'MNENIEKNDNNYKVVIVKKGDTLWDIVGKDIDEKYDIRDEIYFVKKLNNLSTSYIYPGQEIIVPIRE' A
#
# COMPACT_ATOMS: atom_id res chain seq x y z
N MET A 1 19.95 -17.22 22.14
CA MET A 1 19.64 -16.46 20.90
C MET A 1 18.15 -16.60 20.71
N ASN A 2 17.39 -15.62 21.17
CA ASN A 2 15.93 -15.66 21.10
C ASN A 2 15.52 -14.54 20.16
N GLU A 3 15.62 -14.84 18.86
CA GLU A 3 14.90 -14.08 17.84
C GLU A 3 13.44 -14.53 17.84
N ASN A 4 12.56 -13.62 17.42
CA ASN A 4 11.14 -13.81 17.13
C ASN A 4 10.18 -13.50 18.28
N ILE A 5 10.16 -12.23 18.68
CA ILE A 5 8.90 -11.58 19.05
C ILE A 5 8.26 -11.14 17.74
N GLU A 6 7.47 -12.04 17.13
CA GLU A 6 6.55 -11.68 16.06
C GLU A 6 5.50 -10.72 16.64
N LYS A 7 5.76 -9.41 16.54
CA LYS A 7 4.69 -8.43 16.57
C LYS A 7 3.85 -8.65 15.31
N ASN A 8 2.78 -9.43 15.45
CA ASN A 8 1.70 -9.51 14.48
C ASN A 8 0.93 -8.18 14.45
N ASP A 9 1.57 -7.14 13.90
CA ASP A 9 0.93 -5.88 13.50
C ASP A 9 0.62 -5.98 12.00
N ASN A 10 -0.42 -6.74 11.63
CA ASN A 10 -0.88 -6.83 10.23
C ASN A 10 -1.56 -5.53 9.79
N ASN A 11 -0.83 -4.42 9.78
CA ASN A 11 -1.29 -3.11 9.33
C ASN A 11 -1.20 -3.00 7.80
N TYR A 12 -1.58 -4.03 7.07
CA TYR A 12 -1.58 -4.04 5.60
C TYR A 12 -2.90 -4.61 5.09
N LYS A 13 -3.43 -3.98 4.04
CA LYS A 13 -4.58 -4.47 3.27
C LYS A 13 -4.14 -4.83 1.85
N VAL A 14 -4.78 -5.84 1.28
CA VAL A 14 -4.64 -6.16 -0.15
C VAL A 14 -5.85 -5.59 -0.88
N VAL A 15 -5.58 -4.79 -1.91
CA VAL A 15 -6.59 -4.18 -2.77
C VAL A 15 -6.47 -4.78 -4.16
N ILE A 16 -7.57 -5.34 -4.67
CA ILE A 16 -7.66 -5.78 -6.06
C ILE A 16 -8.05 -4.57 -6.91
N VAL A 17 -7.16 -4.18 -7.82
CA VAL A 17 -7.36 -3.03 -8.72
C VAL A 17 -8.57 -3.28 -9.60
N LYS A 18 -9.49 -2.31 -9.65
CA LYS A 18 -10.65 -2.32 -10.56
C LYS A 18 -10.43 -1.36 -11.72
N LYS A 19 -11.23 -1.52 -12.78
CA LYS A 19 -11.18 -0.63 -13.94
C LYS A 19 -11.52 0.80 -13.49
N GLY A 20 -10.59 1.72 -13.72
CA GLY A 20 -10.71 3.13 -13.34
C GLY A 20 -10.04 3.50 -12.02
N ASP A 21 -9.56 2.51 -11.25
CA ASP A 21 -8.75 2.80 -10.07
C ASP A 21 -7.37 3.34 -10.49
N THR A 22 -6.88 4.31 -9.73
CA THR A 22 -5.48 4.75 -9.81
C THR A 22 -4.74 4.34 -8.54
N LEU A 23 -3.40 4.22 -8.64
CA LEU A 23 -2.57 3.96 -7.47
C LEU A 23 -2.76 5.04 -6.39
N TRP A 24 -3.01 6.28 -6.83
CA TRP A 24 -3.30 7.41 -5.96
C TRP A 24 -4.58 7.20 -5.16
N ASP A 25 -5.67 6.77 -5.82
CA ASP A 25 -6.95 6.54 -5.15
C ASP A 25 -6.91 5.33 -4.21
N ILE A 26 -6.14 4.30 -4.56
CA ILE A 26 -5.98 3.10 -3.73
C ILE A 26 -5.26 3.42 -2.43
N VAL A 27 -4.19 4.23 -2.52
CA VAL A 27 -3.40 4.64 -1.36
C VAL A 27 -4.15 5.69 -0.56
N GLY A 28 -4.64 6.75 -1.20
CA GLY A 28 -5.24 7.91 -0.54
C GLY A 28 -6.56 7.66 0.20
N LYS A 29 -7.21 6.50 0.01
CA LYS A 29 -8.47 6.17 0.71
C LYS A 29 -8.32 6.00 2.22
N ASP A 30 -7.15 5.55 2.67
CA ASP A 30 -6.92 5.12 4.06
C ASP A 30 -5.69 5.79 4.69
N ILE A 31 -5.24 6.92 4.13
CA ILE A 31 -4.17 7.72 4.76
C ILE A 31 -4.77 8.79 5.66
N ASP A 32 -4.27 8.89 6.89
CA ASP A 32 -4.44 10.09 7.71
C ASP A 32 -3.77 11.30 7.02
N GLU A 33 -4.39 12.47 7.12
CA GLU A 33 -3.91 13.76 6.58
C GLU A 33 -2.49 14.13 7.07
N LYS A 34 -2.03 13.56 8.18
CA LYS A 34 -0.66 13.73 8.70
C LYS A 34 0.43 13.12 7.81
N TYR A 35 0.07 12.23 6.87
CA TYR A 35 1.03 11.57 5.97
C TYR A 35 1.03 12.20 4.58
N ASP A 36 2.22 12.43 4.02
CA ASP A 36 2.36 12.84 2.63
C ASP A 36 2.03 11.65 1.71
N ILE A 37 0.96 11.79 0.94
CA ILE A 37 0.51 10.79 -0.04
C ILE A 37 1.60 10.39 -1.05
N ARG A 38 2.56 11.27 -1.37
CA ARG A 38 3.67 10.96 -2.29
C ARG A 38 4.64 9.98 -1.67
N ASP A 39 4.95 10.17 -0.39
CA ASP A 39 5.81 9.25 0.36
C ASP A 39 5.12 7.89 0.51
N GLU A 40 3.80 7.89 0.71
CA GLU A 40 3.03 6.66 0.83
C GLU A 40 2.97 5.90 -0.50
N ILE A 41 2.74 6.60 -1.61
CA ILE A 41 2.78 5.99 -2.95
C ILE A 41 4.17 5.43 -3.23
N TYR A 42 5.23 6.13 -2.86
CA TYR A 42 6.59 5.63 -3.03
C TYR A 42 6.83 4.37 -2.19
N PHE A 43 6.34 4.34 -0.96
CA PHE A 43 6.42 3.17 -0.09
C PHE A 43 5.64 1.98 -0.66
N VAL A 44 4.39 2.19 -1.07
CA VAL A 44 3.54 1.16 -1.69
C VAL A 44 4.15 0.63 -2.98
N LYS A 45 4.76 1.48 -3.79
CA LYS A 45 5.51 1.04 -4.98
C LYS A 45 6.66 0.10 -4.61
N LYS A 46 7.46 0.45 -3.61
CA LYS A 46 8.56 -0.42 -3.14
C LYS A 46 8.02 -1.75 -2.61
N LEU A 47 6.98 -1.69 -1.80
CA LEU A 47 6.33 -2.86 -1.19
C LEU A 47 5.82 -3.86 -2.23
N ASN A 48 5.27 -3.35 -3.34
CA ASN A 48 4.73 -4.17 -4.44
C ASN A 48 5.70 -4.36 -5.60
N ASN A 49 6.97 -3.96 -5.43
CA ASN A 49 8.02 -4.00 -6.47
C ASN A 49 7.61 -3.33 -7.79
N LEU A 50 6.86 -2.23 -7.71
CA LEU A 50 6.42 -1.44 -8.86
C LEU A 50 7.50 -0.42 -9.26
N SER A 51 8.01 -0.55 -10.49
CA SER A 51 8.90 0.44 -11.10
C SER A 51 8.15 1.72 -11.50
N THR A 52 6.90 1.59 -11.92
CA THR A 52 6.04 2.70 -12.37
C THR A 52 4.79 2.82 -11.50
N SER A 53 3.99 3.87 -11.71
CA SER A 53 2.69 4.02 -11.05
C SER A 53 1.55 3.41 -11.87
N TYR A 54 1.86 2.70 -12.96
CA TYR A 54 0.86 1.99 -13.76
C TYR A 54 0.41 0.73 -13.02
N ILE A 55 -0.90 0.60 -12.89
CA ILE A 55 -1.57 -0.55 -12.30
C ILE A 55 -2.64 -1.05 -13.26
N TYR A 56 -2.94 -2.34 -13.19
CA TYR A 56 -3.87 -2.99 -14.12
C TYR A 56 -5.05 -3.62 -13.38
N PRO A 57 -6.27 -3.59 -13.93
CA PRO A 57 -7.40 -4.29 -13.34
C PRO A 57 -7.09 -5.76 -13.09
N GLY A 58 -7.43 -6.26 -11.90
CA GLY A 58 -7.12 -7.61 -11.44
C GLY A 58 -5.76 -7.75 -10.75
N GLN A 59 -4.92 -6.71 -10.76
CA GLN A 59 -3.67 -6.70 -10.00
C GLN A 59 -3.94 -6.57 -8.49
N GLU A 60 -3.19 -7.29 -7.68
CA GLU A 60 -3.21 -7.15 -6.22
C GLU A 60 -2.16 -6.12 -5.80
N ILE A 61 -2.58 -5.18 -4.96
CA ILE A 61 -1.72 -4.13 -4.40
C ILE A 61 -1.82 -4.20 -2.87
N ILE A 62 -0.67 -4.41 -2.23
CA ILE A 62 -0.50 -4.36 -0.78
C ILE A 62 -0.35 -2.89 -0.37
N VAL A 63 -1.19 -2.41 0.53
CA VAL A 63 -1.20 -1.03 1.03
C VAL A 63 -1.11 -1.07 2.55
N PRO A 64 -0.25 -0.29 3.20
CA PRO A 64 -0.28 -0.18 4.65
C PRO A 64 -1.52 0.58 5.12
N ILE A 65 -2.10 0.14 6.23
CA ILE A 65 -3.19 0.81 6.94
C ILE A 65 -2.54 1.81 7.90
N ARG A 66 -2.83 3.10 7.72
CA ARG A 66 -2.30 4.18 8.55
C ARG A 66 -3.44 5.03 9.09
N GLU A 67 -3.89 4.68 10.29
CA GLU A 67 -4.79 5.50 11.12
C GLU A 67 -4.04 6.68 11.78
#